data_AF-A0A1S8MCD2-F1
#
_entry.id   AF-A0A1S8MCD2-F1
#
_cell.length_a   1.000
_cell.length_b   1.000
_cell.length_c   1.000
_cell.angle_alpha   90.00
_cell.angle_beta   90.00
_cell.angle_gamma   90.00
#
_symmetry.space_group_name_H-M   'P 1'
#
loop_
_entity.id
_entity.type
_entity.pdbx_description
1 polymer ?
#
loop_
_entity_poly.entity_id
_entity_poly.type
_entity_poly.pdbx_seq_one_letter_code
_entity_poly.pdbx_strand_id
1 'polypeptide(L)'
;MTKKRFFSALLALTLSIGISSQIPTLASAKTVNTKAYTNSKNYGAGVVANFSFRRYSPNKIKYNISNPSSQQITVDYTIVPYDSNNKAGTPLDHKVTIDSNDDIDFTYLCPGAVKFCLIYTTTDSNGNSIDSDARMIYV
;
A
#
# COMPACT_ATOMS: atom_id res chain seq x y z
N MET A 1 45.10 -63.41 -5.85
CA MET A 1 44.48 -62.98 -7.12
C MET A 1 44.95 -61.54 -7.39
N THR A 2 45.60 -61.34 -8.53
CA THR A 2 46.50 -60.22 -8.85
C THR A 2 45.79 -59.18 -9.72
N LYS A 3 45.99 -57.87 -9.46
CA LYS A 3 45.90 -56.70 -10.37
C LYS A 3 46.31 -55.45 -9.54
N LYS A 4 47.47 -54.78 -9.67
CA LYS A 4 48.08 -54.03 -10.80
C LYS A 4 47.02 -53.09 -11.45
N ARG A 5 47.11 -51.75 -11.47
CA ARG A 5 48.26 -50.85 -11.72
C ARG A 5 47.99 -49.36 -11.35
N PHE A 6 49.04 -48.70 -10.82
CA PHE A 6 49.65 -47.39 -11.17
C PHE A 6 48.97 -46.02 -10.93
N PHE A 7 49.62 -45.25 -10.02
CA PHE A 7 50.18 -43.87 -10.10
C PHE A 7 49.34 -42.62 -10.50
N SER A 8 49.23 -41.73 -9.51
CA SER A 8 49.56 -40.28 -9.45
C SER A 8 48.85 -39.21 -10.30
N ALA A 9 48.20 -38.28 -9.58
CA ALA A 9 48.39 -36.82 -9.67
C ALA A 9 47.74 -36.19 -8.41
N LEU A 10 48.52 -35.80 -7.40
CA LEU A 10 49.07 -34.45 -7.20
C LEU A 10 47.97 -33.36 -7.05
N LEU A 11 47.80 -32.93 -5.79
CA LEU A 11 47.67 -31.55 -5.32
C LEU A 11 46.50 -30.68 -5.83
N ALA A 12 45.61 -30.26 -4.91
CA ALA A 12 45.53 -28.86 -4.46
C ALA A 12 44.38 -28.59 -3.48
N LEU A 13 44.79 -28.03 -2.34
CA LEU A 13 44.11 -27.12 -1.42
C LEU A 13 42.75 -26.55 -1.89
N THR A 14 41.68 -26.81 -1.13
CA THR A 14 40.51 -25.91 -1.11
C THR A 14 40.11 -25.64 0.34
N LEU A 15 40.06 -24.34 0.63
CA LEU A 15 39.85 -23.74 1.94
C LEU A 15 38.54 -24.21 2.58
N SER A 16 38.63 -24.51 3.87
CA SER A 16 37.51 -24.59 4.80
C SER A 16 36.79 -23.25 4.87
N ILE A 17 35.60 -23.16 4.26
CA ILE A 17 34.62 -22.12 4.55
C ILE A 17 33.55 -22.75 5.43
N GLY A 18 33.45 -22.26 6.66
CA GLY A 18 32.47 -22.70 7.64
C GLY A 18 31.05 -22.49 7.11
N ILE A 19 30.37 -23.60 6.84
CA ILE A 19 28.92 -23.61 6.61
C ILE A 19 28.23 -23.40 7.96
N SER A 20 27.90 -22.15 8.27
CA SER A 20 26.87 -21.88 9.27
C SER A 20 25.56 -22.45 8.73
N SER A 21 25.02 -23.45 9.40
CA SER A 21 23.73 -24.06 9.08
C SER A 21 22.62 -23.03 9.28
N GLN A 22 22.29 -22.26 8.25
CA GLN A 22 21.08 -21.46 8.22
C GLN A 22 19.91 -22.41 7.96
N ILE A 23 19.13 -22.69 9.00
CA ILE A 23 17.82 -23.31 8.89
C ILE A 23 16.94 -22.32 8.11
N PRO A 24 16.41 -22.68 6.92
CA PRO A 24 15.50 -21.79 6.24
C PRO A 24 14.18 -21.73 7.04
N THR A 25 13.97 -20.62 7.75
CA THR A 25 12.64 -20.28 8.26
C THR A 25 11.75 -20.08 7.04
N LEU A 26 10.80 -20.99 6.84
CA LEU A 26 9.78 -20.89 5.82
C LEU A 26 8.90 -19.66 6.16
N ALA A 27 9.27 -18.50 5.64
CA ALA A 27 8.43 -17.32 5.70
C ALA A 27 7.18 -17.62 4.85
N SER A 28 6.08 -17.96 5.52
CA SER A 28 4.77 -18.05 4.87
C SER A 28 4.34 -16.63 4.50
N ALA A 29 4.83 -16.14 3.36
CA ALA A 29 4.29 -14.97 2.72
C ALA A 29 2.88 -15.33 2.22
N LYS A 30 1.87 -15.00 3.03
CA LYS A 30 0.50 -14.96 2.52
C LYS A 30 0.43 -13.78 1.57
N THR A 31 0.56 -14.06 0.28
CA THR A 31 0.27 -13.09 -0.78
C THR A 31 -1.20 -12.72 -0.67
N VAL A 32 -1.51 -11.67 0.09
CA VAL A 32 -2.79 -10.99 -0.06
C VAL A 32 -2.69 -10.30 -1.42
N ASN A 33 -3.49 -10.75 -2.39
CA ASN A 33 -3.67 -10.06 -3.67
C ASN A 33 -4.36 -8.72 -3.39
N THR A 34 -3.61 -7.76 -2.86
CA THR A 34 -4.02 -6.39 -2.68
C THR A 34 -3.97 -5.69 -4.01
N LYS A 35 -5.12 -5.53 -4.66
CA LYS A 35 -5.25 -4.50 -5.67
C LYS A 35 -5.06 -3.16 -4.95
N ALA A 36 -3.91 -2.53 -5.15
CA ALA A 36 -3.68 -1.16 -4.73
C ALA A 36 -4.38 -0.26 -5.74
N TYR A 37 -5.28 0.59 -5.25
CA TYR A 37 -5.87 1.64 -6.04
C TYR A 37 -5.05 2.91 -5.81
N THR A 38 -4.50 3.49 -6.86
CA THR A 38 -3.82 4.79 -6.81
C THR A 38 -4.51 5.71 -7.79
N ASN A 39 -4.98 6.85 -7.30
CA ASN A 39 -5.49 7.94 -8.11
C ASN A 39 -4.58 9.15 -7.93
N SER A 40 -3.87 9.48 -9.01
CA SER A 40 -3.06 10.69 -9.11
C SER A 40 -3.63 11.52 -10.24
N LYS A 41 -4.10 12.72 -9.92
CA LYS A 41 -4.67 13.62 -10.91
C LYS A 41 -4.07 15.01 -10.68
N ASN A 42 -3.40 15.52 -11.71
CA ASN A 42 -2.81 16.85 -11.69
C ASN A 42 -3.91 17.87 -11.97
N TYR A 43 -4.24 18.67 -10.96
CA TYR A 43 -5.17 19.78 -11.12
C TYR A 43 -4.34 21.04 -11.39
N GLY A 44 -4.54 21.67 -12.55
CA GLY A 44 -3.82 22.88 -12.93
C GLY A 44 -3.83 23.93 -11.81
N ALA A 45 -2.76 24.73 -11.74
CA ALA A 45 -2.27 25.53 -10.59
C ALA A 45 -1.20 24.85 -9.71
N GLY A 46 -0.78 23.62 -10.07
CA GLY A 46 0.29 22.90 -9.39
C GLY A 46 -0.15 22.24 -8.08
N VAL A 47 -1.46 22.25 -7.78
CA VAL A 47 -2.04 21.65 -6.59
C VAL A 47 -2.61 20.27 -6.89
N VAL A 48 -2.22 19.28 -6.11
CA VAL A 48 -2.50 17.85 -6.38
C VAL A 48 -2.84 17.18 -5.06
N ALA A 49 -3.89 16.39 -5.04
CA ALA A 49 -4.15 15.43 -3.97
C ALA A 49 -4.09 14.03 -4.58
N ASN A 50 -3.16 13.21 -4.10
CA ASN A 50 -3.10 11.80 -4.51
C ASN A 50 -3.74 10.95 -3.42
N PHE A 51 -4.62 10.05 -3.83
CA PHE A 51 -5.21 9.09 -2.92
C PHE A 51 -4.75 7.69 -3.31
N SER A 52 -4.23 6.95 -2.33
CA SER A 52 -3.98 5.52 -2.50
C SER A 52 -4.72 4.70 -1.47
N PHE A 53 -5.31 3.59 -1.89
CA PHE A 53 -6.07 2.67 -1.06
C PHE A 53 -5.58 1.24 -1.27
N ARG A 54 -5.40 0.52 -0.18
CA ARG A 54 -5.06 -0.91 -0.21
C ARG A 54 -5.75 -1.66 0.91
N ARG A 55 -6.14 -2.90 0.64
CA ARG A 55 -6.58 -3.83 1.70
C ARG A 55 -5.37 -4.18 2.57
N TYR A 56 -5.26 -3.68 3.78
CA TYR A 56 -4.15 -4.10 4.64
C TYR A 56 -4.40 -5.51 5.21
N SER A 57 -5.65 -5.85 5.50
CA SER A 57 -6.08 -7.17 5.97
C SER A 57 -7.56 -7.38 5.62
N PRO A 58 -8.15 -8.59 5.77
CA PRO A 58 -9.55 -8.85 5.45
C PRO A 58 -10.55 -7.84 6.05
N ASN A 59 -10.20 -7.23 7.17
CA ASN A 59 -11.04 -6.29 7.91
C ASN A 59 -10.41 -4.89 8.00
N LYS A 60 -9.33 -4.59 7.27
CA LYS A 60 -8.66 -3.27 7.38
C LYS A 60 -8.36 -2.70 6.01
N ILE A 61 -8.64 -1.42 5.84
CA ILE A 61 -8.11 -0.61 4.76
C ILE A 61 -6.99 0.26 5.28
N LYS A 62 -5.92 0.38 4.49
CA LYS A 62 -4.95 1.44 4.65
C LYS A 62 -5.09 2.38 3.46
N TYR A 63 -5.09 3.68 3.72
CA TYR A 63 -5.10 4.68 2.69
C TYR A 63 -4.17 5.83 3.02
N ASN A 64 -3.66 6.47 1.98
CA ASN A 64 -2.75 7.60 2.07
C ASN A 64 -3.32 8.74 1.23
N ILE A 65 -3.22 9.95 1.77
CA ILE A 65 -3.53 11.19 1.05
C ILE A 65 -2.25 12.01 1.04
N SER A 66 -1.72 12.32 -0.13
CA SER A 66 -0.49 13.12 -0.26
C SER A 66 -0.74 14.38 -1.06
N ASN A 67 -0.01 15.43 -0.66
CA ASN A 67 -0.02 16.73 -1.28
C ASN A 67 1.36 17.04 -1.88
N PRO A 68 1.67 16.60 -3.11
CA PRO A 68 2.95 16.91 -3.74
C PRO A 68 3.02 18.36 -4.27
N SER A 69 2.07 19.22 -3.90
CA SER A 69 2.07 20.62 -4.33
C SER A 69 2.90 21.52 -3.42
N SER A 70 3.18 22.73 -3.90
CA SER A 70 3.86 23.77 -3.13
C SER A 70 2.94 24.53 -2.15
N GLN A 71 1.64 24.22 -2.11
CA GLN A 71 0.65 24.92 -1.30
C GLN A 71 -0.05 23.95 -0.36
N GLN A 72 -0.56 24.44 0.77
CA GLN A 72 -1.39 23.62 1.66
C GLN A 72 -2.74 23.31 1.00
N ILE A 73 -3.26 22.11 1.26
CA ILE A 73 -4.61 21.70 0.84
C ILE A 73 -5.43 21.26 2.03
N THR A 74 -6.75 21.33 1.90
CA THR A 74 -7.69 20.70 2.84
C THR A 74 -8.58 19.72 2.09
N VAL A 75 -8.65 18.49 2.57
CA VAL A 75 -9.44 17.41 2.00
C VAL A 75 -10.55 17.04 2.97
N ASP A 76 -11.80 17.23 2.54
CA ASP A 76 -12.98 16.68 3.18
C ASP A 76 -13.32 15.37 2.46
N TYR A 77 -13.41 14.25 3.19
CA TYR A 77 -13.71 12.96 2.58
C TYR A 77 -14.57 12.06 3.47
N THR A 78 -15.40 11.27 2.80
CA THR A 78 -16.26 10.25 3.40
C THR A 78 -15.87 8.88 2.87
N ILE A 79 -15.69 7.90 3.77
CA ILE A 79 -15.52 6.50 3.41
C ILE A 79 -16.75 5.71 3.85
N VAL A 80 -17.43 5.08 2.90
CA VAL A 80 -18.57 4.20 3.15
C VAL A 80 -18.16 2.74 2.89
N PRO A 81 -18.05 1.89 3.91
CA PRO A 81 -17.82 0.46 3.72
C PRO A 81 -19.10 -0.23 3.22
N TYR A 82 -18.97 -1.25 2.39
CA TYR A 82 -20.08 -2.10 1.97
C TYR A 82 -19.74 -3.57 2.17
N ASP A 83 -20.73 -4.34 2.64
CA ASP A 83 -20.62 -5.80 2.76
C ASP A 83 -20.82 -6.52 1.43
N SER A 84 -20.71 -7.86 1.45
CA SER A 84 -20.89 -8.72 0.26
C SER A 84 -22.28 -8.65 -0.37
N ASN A 85 -23.28 -8.14 0.35
CA ASN A 85 -24.65 -7.97 -0.10
C ASN A 85 -24.92 -6.53 -0.57
N ASN A 86 -23.87 -5.71 -0.74
CA ASN A 86 -23.97 -4.29 -1.06
C ASN A 86 -24.71 -3.45 -0.02
N LYS A 87 -24.83 -3.93 1.22
CA LYS A 87 -25.36 -3.11 2.31
C LYS A 87 -24.28 -2.14 2.78
N ALA A 88 -24.61 -0.86 2.77
CA ALA A 88 -23.73 0.17 3.33
C ALA A 88 -23.61 -0.01 4.84
N GLY A 89 -22.38 0.05 5.35
CA GLY A 89 -22.09 0.22 6.76
C GLY A 89 -22.09 1.70 7.14
N THR A 90 -21.63 1.99 8.36
CA THR A 90 -21.53 3.35 8.87
C THR A 90 -20.50 4.16 8.07
N PRO A 91 -20.89 5.31 7.48
CA PRO A 91 -19.97 6.26 6.87
C PRO A 91 -18.96 6.81 7.88
N LEU A 92 -17.78 7.16 7.38
CA LEU A 92 -16.77 7.88 8.14
C LEU A 92 -16.45 9.19 7.46
N ASP A 93 -16.75 10.30 8.13
CA ASP A 93 -16.49 11.65 7.63
C ASP A 93 -15.23 12.22 8.28
N HIS A 94 -14.30 12.66 7.45
CA HIS A 94 -12.99 13.13 7.85
C HIS A 94 -12.67 14.44 7.14
N LYS A 95 -11.99 15.34 7.84
CA LYS A 95 -11.43 16.57 7.29
C LYS A 95 -9.98 16.65 7.70
N VAL A 96 -9.10 16.80 6.72
CA VAL A 96 -7.65 16.83 6.96
C VAL A 96 -7.02 17.98 6.20
N THR A 97 -6.13 18.71 6.86
CA THR A 97 -5.29 19.72 6.23
C THR A 97 -3.90 19.11 6.04
N ILE A 98 -3.36 19.22 4.84
CA ILE A 98 -2.10 18.59 4.42
C ILE A 98 -1.18 19.68 3.91
N ASP A 99 -0.05 19.86 4.59
CA ASP A 99 0.97 20.84 4.21
C ASP A 99 1.61 20.48 2.87
N SER A 100 2.35 21.43 2.30
CA SER A 100 3.00 21.25 1.01
C SER A 100 4.09 20.16 1.08
N ASN A 101 4.09 19.27 0.10
CA ASN A 101 4.97 18.09 0.02
C ASN A 101 4.85 17.12 1.19
N ASP A 102 3.73 17.11 1.89
CA ASP A 102 3.46 16.19 3.00
C ASP A 102 2.43 15.12 2.62
N ASP A 103 2.35 14.07 3.43
CA ASP A 103 1.40 13.00 3.29
C ASP A 103 0.85 12.50 4.63
N ILE A 104 -0.40 12.03 4.60
CA ILE A 104 -1.04 11.47 5.78
C ILE A 104 -1.50 10.04 5.49
N ASP A 105 -1.05 9.14 6.35
CA ASP A 105 -1.40 7.73 6.36
C ASP A 105 -2.53 7.44 7.36
N PHE A 106 -3.56 6.74 6.89
CA PHE A 106 -4.68 6.31 7.70
C PHE A 106 -4.87 4.80 7.64
N THR A 107 -5.26 4.20 8.76
CA THR A 107 -5.68 2.79 8.82
C THR A 107 -7.04 2.71 9.48
N TYR A 108 -8.00 2.11 8.78
CA TYR A 108 -9.34 1.91 9.30
C TYR A 108 -9.69 0.43 9.40
N LEU A 109 -10.32 0.06 10.52
CA LEU A 109 -10.86 -1.27 10.78
C LEU A 109 -12.34 -1.31 10.38
N CYS A 110 -12.64 -2.13 9.40
CA CYS A 110 -13.94 -2.32 8.76
C CYS A 110 -14.23 -3.82 8.57
N PRO A 111 -14.61 -4.54 9.65
CA PRO A 111 -14.88 -5.97 9.57
C PRO A 111 -16.03 -6.27 8.61
N GLY A 112 -15.84 -7.27 7.73
CA GLY A 112 -16.86 -7.71 6.77
C GLY A 112 -17.06 -6.79 5.56
N ALA A 113 -16.31 -5.69 5.44
CA ALA A 113 -16.39 -4.81 4.28
C ALA A 113 -15.60 -5.39 3.10
N VAL A 114 -16.30 -5.61 1.98
CA VAL A 114 -15.70 -6.15 0.74
C VAL A 114 -15.33 -5.05 -0.25
N LYS A 115 -15.99 -3.89 -0.18
CA LYS A 115 -15.73 -2.73 -1.05
C LYS A 115 -15.99 -1.43 -0.28
N PHE A 116 -15.45 -0.31 -0.78
CA PHE A 116 -15.58 1.00 -0.16
C PHE A 116 -16.03 2.02 -1.20
N CYS A 117 -16.86 2.98 -0.81
CA CYS A 117 -17.05 4.20 -1.58
C CYS A 117 -16.23 5.30 -0.91
N LEU A 118 -15.37 5.97 -1.66
CA LEU A 118 -14.75 7.22 -1.25
C LEU A 118 -15.48 8.36 -1.95
N ILE A 119 -15.91 9.34 -1.17
CA ILE A 119 -16.39 10.62 -1.67
C ILE A 119 -15.46 11.66 -1.11
N TYR A 120 -14.93 12.56 -1.92
CA TYR A 120 -14.03 13.58 -1.41
C TYR A 120 -14.16 14.90 -2.16
N THR A 121 -13.76 15.97 -1.47
CA THR A 121 -13.58 17.31 -2.00
C THR A 121 -12.23 17.83 -1.49
N THR A 122 -11.42 18.36 -2.40
CA THR A 122 -10.14 19.01 -2.09
C THR A 122 -10.27 20.50 -2.31
N THR A 123 -9.81 21.27 -1.34
CA THR A 123 -9.81 22.74 -1.35
C THR A 123 -8.39 23.28 -1.22
N ASP A 124 -8.09 24.40 -1.89
CA ASP A 124 -6.81 25.10 -1.74
C ASP A 124 -6.77 25.90 -0.43
N SER A 125 -5.62 26.50 -0.13
CA SER A 125 -5.44 27.35 1.05
C SER A 125 -6.32 28.61 1.06
N ASN A 126 -6.91 28.98 -0.08
CA ASN A 126 -7.85 30.10 -0.20
C ASN A 126 -9.32 29.67 -0.05
N GLY A 127 -9.56 28.36 0.12
CA GLY A 127 -10.90 27.79 0.24
C GLY A 127 -11.59 27.47 -1.10
N ASN A 128 -10.88 27.57 -2.23
CA ASN A 128 -11.45 27.22 -3.54
C ASN A 128 -11.46 25.70 -3.71
N SER A 129 -12.56 25.16 -4.22
CA SER A 129 -12.61 23.74 -4.62
C SER A 129 -11.71 23.49 -5.82
N ILE A 130 -10.78 22.55 -5.68
CA ILE A 130 -9.82 22.15 -6.72
C ILE A 130 -10.26 20.85 -7.38
N ASP A 131 -10.81 19.94 -6.58
CA ASP A 131 -11.27 18.63 -7.05
C ASP A 131 -12.38 18.10 -6.17
N SER A 132 -13.26 17.31 -6.77
CA SER A 132 -14.23 16.52 -6.03
C SER A 132 -14.58 15.28 -6.84
N ASP A 133 -14.66 14.13 -6.19
CA ASP A 133 -14.99 12.89 -6.86
C ASP A 133 -15.65 11.90 -5.91
N ALA A 134 -16.38 10.95 -6.47
CA ALA A 134 -17.00 9.84 -5.75
C ALA A 134 -16.68 8.54 -6.50
N ARG A 135 -15.99 7.61 -5.83
CA ARG A 135 -15.48 6.40 -6.46
C ARG A 135 -15.67 5.16 -5.61
N MET A 136 -16.10 4.09 -6.26
CA MET A 136 -16.11 2.74 -5.68
C MET A 136 -14.71 2.14 -5.78
N ILE A 137 -14.15 1.80 -4.63
CA ILE A 137 -12.88 1.14 -4.45
C ILE A 137 -13.15 -0.32 -4.12
N TYR A 138 -12.79 -1.18 -5.08
CA TYR A 138 -12.77 -2.62 -4.91
C TYR A 138 -11.37 -3.03 -4.45
N VAL A 139 -11.26 -3.29 -3.16
CA VAL A 139 -10.04 -3.80 -2.50
C VAL A 139 -10.21 -5.27 -2.18
#